data_AF-A0A1I1JJM5-F1
#
_entry.id   AF-A0A1I1JJM5-F1
#
_cell.length_a   1.000
_cell.length_b   1.000
_cell.length_c   1.000
_cell.angle_alpha   90.00
_cell.angle_beta   90.00
_cell.angle_gamma   90.00
#
_symmetry.space_group_name_H-M   'P 1'
#
loop_
_entity.id
_entity.type
_entity.pdbx_description
1 polymer ?
#
loop_
_entity_poly.entity_id
_entity_poly.type
_entity_poly.pdbx_seq_one_letter_code
_entity_poly.pdbx_strand_id
1 'polypeptide(L)'
;MSDLTSGPRETIHLFTVDLPEDALWDFVTEDPDSGDFPLRDALGVEALDEAAVEGAVAEDLEGIGLTGFLTEGIGVEDSAIAPDRARIDALSGSVVIVKGAGFDGAHVPLHPRAPLAHVGSWALTPAPITLEPLSAETAQGSVPPVTPTAPEVTAGRNRYSLWLVLGAAVLLVLGLILARTMGGGA
;
A
#
# COMPACT_ATOMS: atom_id res chain seq x y z
N MET A 1 8.93 -26.01 3.00
CA MET A 1 7.70 -25.24 2.74
C MET A 1 8.15 -23.79 2.77
N SER A 2 8.05 -23.08 1.66
CA SER A 2 8.46 -21.67 1.63
C SER A 2 7.45 -20.88 2.43
N ASP A 3 7.92 -20.06 3.36
CA ASP A 3 7.06 -19.17 4.12
C ASP A 3 6.40 -18.15 3.17
N LEU A 4 5.10 -17.89 3.35
CA LEU A 4 4.38 -16.91 2.57
C LEU A 4 4.82 -15.50 2.98
N THR A 5 5.15 -14.64 2.02
CA THR A 5 5.50 -13.24 2.27
C THR A 5 4.66 -12.32 1.41
N SER A 6 4.42 -11.10 1.85
CA SER A 6 3.73 -10.04 1.08
C SER A 6 4.33 -9.78 -0.30
N GLY A 7 5.64 -10.01 -0.47
CA GLY A 7 6.33 -9.83 -1.75
C GLY A 7 6.59 -8.35 -2.09
N PRO A 8 7.09 -8.07 -3.31
CA PRO A 8 7.27 -6.71 -3.79
C PRO A 8 5.93 -5.98 -3.98
N ARG A 9 5.98 -4.66 -4.23
CA ARG A 9 4.78 -3.81 -4.37
C ARG A 9 3.82 -4.30 -5.45
N GLU A 10 4.36 -4.90 -6.50
CA GLU A 10 3.66 -5.41 -7.67
C GLU A 10 3.22 -6.87 -7.50
N THR A 11 3.13 -7.40 -6.27
CA THR A 11 2.53 -8.72 -6.01
C THR A 11 1.11 -8.57 -5.50
N ILE A 12 0.22 -9.47 -5.90
CA ILE A 12 -1.07 -9.66 -5.25
C ILE A 12 -1.18 -11.05 -4.66
N HIS A 13 -1.91 -11.14 -3.56
CA HIS A 13 -2.31 -12.40 -2.94
C HIS A 13 -3.83 -12.50 -2.96
N LEU A 14 -4.34 -13.62 -3.47
CA LEU A 14 -5.76 -13.94 -3.40
C LEU A 14 -6.01 -14.86 -2.21
N PHE A 15 -7.03 -14.53 -1.42
CA PHE A 15 -7.52 -15.38 -0.35
C PHE A 15 -9.02 -15.62 -0.52
N THR A 16 -9.47 -16.82 -0.16
CA THR A 16 -10.88 -17.04 0.16
C THR A 16 -11.15 -16.59 1.59
N VAL A 17 -12.37 -16.10 1.84
CA VAL A 17 -12.83 -15.67 3.15
C VAL A 17 -14.04 -16.52 3.53
N ASP A 18 -13.90 -17.39 4.53
CA ASP A 18 -15.00 -18.21 5.06
C ASP A 18 -15.90 -17.38 5.98
N LEU A 19 -16.60 -16.42 5.40
CA LEU A 19 -17.58 -15.54 6.04
C LEU A 19 -18.80 -15.37 5.13
N PRO A 20 -19.98 -15.09 5.70
CA PRO A 20 -21.12 -14.67 4.89
C PRO A 20 -20.86 -13.30 4.26
N GLU A 21 -21.46 -13.04 3.10
CA GLU A 21 -21.21 -11.85 2.28
C GLU A 21 -21.48 -10.52 3.02
N ASP A 22 -22.47 -10.52 3.91
CA ASP A 22 -22.83 -9.35 4.73
C ASP A 22 -21.78 -8.98 5.78
N ALA A 23 -20.90 -9.93 6.14
CA ALA A 23 -19.78 -9.71 7.07
C ALA A 23 -18.45 -9.40 6.36
N LEU A 24 -18.38 -9.51 5.03
CA LEU A 24 -17.12 -9.29 4.29
C LEU A 24 -16.61 -7.86 4.46
N TRP A 25 -17.49 -6.86 4.32
CA TRP A 25 -17.10 -5.45 4.33
C TRP A 25 -16.57 -5.01 5.68
N ASP A 26 -17.21 -5.44 6.77
CA ASP A 26 -16.71 -5.22 8.14
C ASP A 26 -15.35 -5.90 8.38
N PHE A 27 -15.07 -7.00 7.68
CA PHE A 27 -13.80 -7.72 7.82
C PHE A 27 -12.64 -7.05 7.06
N VAL A 28 -12.91 -6.46 5.89
CA VAL A 28 -11.89 -5.85 5.01
C VAL A 28 -11.71 -4.34 5.17
N THR A 29 -12.50 -3.69 6.02
CA THR A 29 -12.43 -2.25 6.29
C THR A 29 -11.84 -2.01 7.67
N GLU A 30 -10.94 -1.03 7.82
CA GLU A 30 -10.46 -0.60 9.14
C GLU A 30 -11.52 0.29 9.80
N ASP A 31 -11.85 -0.01 11.06
CA ASP A 31 -12.73 0.83 11.84
C ASP A 31 -12.03 2.16 12.16
N PRO A 32 -12.55 3.32 11.71
CA PRO A 32 -11.87 4.60 11.87
C PRO A 32 -11.86 5.12 13.31
N ASP A 33 -12.73 4.60 14.18
CA ASP A 33 -12.85 5.02 15.57
C ASP A 33 -11.98 4.16 16.49
N SER A 34 -11.94 2.83 16.27
CA SER A 34 -11.17 1.90 17.10
C SER A 34 -9.79 1.54 16.53
N GLY A 35 -9.60 1.63 15.20
CA GLY A 35 -8.41 1.11 14.49
C GLY A 35 -8.39 -0.43 14.40
N ASP A 36 -9.52 -1.08 14.71
CA ASP A 36 -9.67 -2.51 14.53
C ASP A 36 -9.71 -2.82 13.03
N PHE A 37 -8.87 -3.77 12.61
CA PHE A 37 -8.82 -4.20 11.22
C PHE A 37 -8.75 -5.74 11.19
N PRO A 38 -9.89 -6.44 11.13
CA PRO A 38 -9.93 -7.90 11.24
C PRO A 38 -9.07 -8.63 10.20
N LEU A 39 -9.01 -8.12 8.96
CA LEU A 39 -8.14 -8.66 7.92
C LEU A 39 -6.65 -8.56 8.27
N ARG A 40 -6.19 -7.40 8.77
CA ARG A 40 -4.80 -7.21 9.24
C ARG A 40 -4.46 -8.25 10.30
N ASP A 41 -5.33 -8.39 11.27
CA ASP A 41 -5.12 -9.33 12.36
C ASP A 41 -5.11 -10.77 11.82
N ALA A 42 -6.05 -11.16 10.95
CA ALA A 42 -6.12 -12.48 10.34
C ALA A 42 -4.91 -12.83 9.45
N LEU A 43 -4.26 -11.84 8.84
CA LEU A 43 -3.00 -12.00 8.10
C LEU A 43 -1.77 -12.16 9.03
N GLY A 44 -1.92 -11.82 10.31
CA GLY A 44 -0.85 -11.92 11.31
C GLY A 44 0.24 -10.87 11.12
N VAL A 45 -0.15 -9.65 10.75
CA VAL A 45 0.75 -8.52 10.44
C VAL A 45 0.42 -7.32 11.32
N GLU A 46 1.41 -6.47 11.56
CA GLU A 46 1.26 -5.27 12.42
C GLU A 46 0.67 -4.07 11.69
N ALA A 47 0.83 -4.01 10.36
CA ALA A 47 0.37 -2.91 9.53
C ALA A 47 -0.10 -3.41 8.17
N LEU A 48 -1.17 -2.81 7.68
CA LEU A 48 -1.76 -3.05 6.37
C LEU A 48 -2.47 -1.76 5.93
N ASP A 49 -2.12 -1.23 4.77
CA ASP A 49 -2.87 -0.13 4.14
C ASP A 49 -4.17 -0.68 3.54
N GLU A 50 -5.32 -0.19 4.03
CA GLU A 50 -6.65 -0.57 3.53
C GLU A 50 -6.81 -0.28 2.03
N ALA A 51 -6.18 0.79 1.50
CA ALA A 51 -6.26 1.11 0.06
C ALA A 51 -5.59 0.04 -0.84
N ALA A 52 -4.78 -0.84 -0.25
CA ALA A 52 -4.15 -1.96 -0.91
C ALA A 52 -4.99 -3.25 -0.85
N VAL A 53 -6.20 -3.20 -0.28
CA VAL A 53 -7.13 -4.32 -0.13
C VAL A 53 -8.30 -4.16 -1.09
N GLU A 54 -8.75 -5.27 -1.67
CA GLU A 54 -9.97 -5.32 -2.47
C GLU A 54 -10.79 -6.54 -2.03
N GLY A 55 -12.00 -6.32 -1.54
CA GLY A 55 -12.97 -7.37 -1.25
C GLY A 55 -13.90 -7.61 -2.43
N ALA A 56 -14.25 -8.85 -2.71
CA ALA A 56 -15.24 -9.20 -3.74
C ALA A 56 -16.03 -10.45 -3.35
N VAL A 57 -17.22 -10.59 -3.94
CA VAL A 57 -18.01 -11.82 -3.92
C VAL A 57 -17.95 -12.41 -5.33
N ALA A 58 -17.54 -13.68 -5.46
CA ALA A 58 -17.27 -14.29 -6.77
C ALA A 58 -18.50 -14.29 -7.68
N GLU A 59 -19.68 -14.46 -7.10
CA GLU A 59 -20.99 -14.49 -7.75
C GLU A 59 -21.41 -13.12 -8.31
N ASP A 60 -20.98 -12.03 -7.66
CA ASP A 60 -21.32 -10.65 -8.07
C ASP A 60 -20.51 -10.19 -9.30
N LEU A 61 -19.45 -10.91 -9.65
CA LEU A 61 -18.59 -10.60 -10.80
C LEU A 61 -19.18 -11.12 -12.12
N GLU A 62 -20.48 -10.91 -12.34
CA GLU A 62 -21.18 -11.36 -13.54
C GLU A 62 -20.54 -10.79 -14.83
N GLY A 63 -20.38 -11.64 -15.85
CA GLY A 63 -19.86 -11.27 -17.16
C GLY A 63 -18.33 -11.37 -17.31
N ILE A 64 -17.56 -11.05 -16.28
CA ILE A 64 -16.08 -11.16 -16.30
C ILE A 64 -15.53 -12.30 -15.42
N GLY A 65 -16.26 -12.68 -14.37
CA GLY A 65 -15.83 -13.66 -13.38
C GLY A 65 -14.61 -13.21 -12.58
N LEU A 66 -14.19 -14.03 -11.62
CA LEU A 66 -13.05 -13.71 -10.75
C LEU A 66 -11.73 -13.62 -11.53
N THR A 67 -11.50 -14.49 -12.52
CA THR A 67 -10.32 -14.37 -13.37
C THR A 67 -10.31 -13.05 -14.14
N GLY A 68 -11.44 -12.66 -14.75
CA GLY A 68 -11.54 -11.39 -15.46
C GLY A 68 -11.35 -10.19 -14.54
N PHE A 69 -11.86 -10.26 -13.30
CA PHE A 69 -11.61 -9.22 -12.30
C PHE A 69 -10.11 -9.08 -11.95
N LEU A 70 -9.38 -10.19 -11.80
CA LEU A 70 -7.94 -10.15 -11.55
C LEU A 70 -7.15 -9.57 -12.73
N THR A 71 -7.50 -9.93 -13.96
CA THR A 71 -6.75 -9.48 -15.15
C THR A 71 -7.13 -8.07 -15.60
N GLU A 72 -8.43 -7.76 -15.63
CA GLU A 72 -8.95 -6.51 -16.18
C GLU A 72 -9.14 -5.43 -15.11
N GLY A 73 -9.54 -5.81 -13.89
CA GLY A 73 -9.76 -4.89 -12.78
C GLY A 73 -8.48 -4.62 -11.98
N ILE A 74 -7.81 -5.69 -11.55
CA ILE A 74 -6.60 -5.59 -10.72
C ILE A 74 -5.32 -5.38 -11.56
N GLY A 75 -5.29 -5.88 -12.80
CA GLY A 75 -4.15 -5.73 -13.70
C GLY A 75 -3.10 -6.83 -13.54
N VAL A 76 -3.50 -8.05 -13.19
CA VAL A 76 -2.63 -9.22 -13.23
C VAL A 76 -2.41 -9.65 -14.68
N GLU A 77 -1.17 -10.01 -15.03
CA GLU A 77 -0.83 -10.47 -16.37
C GLU A 77 -1.58 -11.77 -16.72
N ASP A 78 -2.31 -11.79 -17.85
CA ASP A 78 -3.11 -12.94 -18.28
C ASP A 78 -2.29 -14.24 -18.36
N SER A 79 -1.07 -14.14 -18.89
CA SER A 79 -0.17 -15.28 -19.01
C SER A 79 0.26 -15.88 -17.66
N ALA A 80 0.26 -15.09 -16.59
CA ALA A 80 0.59 -15.55 -15.25
C ALA A 80 -0.57 -16.31 -14.59
N ILE A 81 -1.82 -15.91 -14.89
CA ILE A 81 -3.03 -16.56 -14.36
C ILE A 81 -3.50 -17.74 -15.22
N ALA A 82 -3.15 -17.79 -16.50
CA ALA A 82 -3.65 -18.81 -17.43
C ALA A 82 -3.55 -20.28 -16.92
N PRO A 83 -2.48 -20.72 -16.22
CA PRO A 83 -2.41 -22.07 -15.66
C PRO A 83 -3.40 -22.34 -14.53
N ASP A 84 -3.81 -21.29 -13.81
CA ASP A 84 -4.65 -21.33 -12.61
C ASP A 84 -6.11 -20.92 -12.86
N ARG A 85 -6.44 -20.41 -14.05
CA ARG A 85 -7.77 -19.89 -14.41
C ARG A 85 -8.93 -20.78 -13.95
N ALA A 86 -8.90 -22.07 -14.32
CA ALA A 86 -9.97 -23.00 -13.94
C ALA A 86 -10.12 -23.20 -12.43
N ARG A 87 -9.03 -23.05 -11.67
CA ARG A 87 -9.03 -23.13 -10.20
C ARG A 87 -9.58 -21.86 -9.56
N ILE A 88 -9.25 -20.70 -10.12
CA ILE A 88 -9.76 -19.39 -9.69
C ILE A 88 -11.26 -19.27 -9.99
N ASP A 89 -11.69 -19.67 -11.19
CA ASP A 89 -13.09 -19.62 -11.61
C ASP A 89 -13.98 -20.62 -10.87
N ALA A 90 -13.39 -21.61 -10.20
CA ALA A 90 -14.12 -22.54 -9.33
C ALA A 90 -14.31 -22.02 -7.90
N LEU A 91 -13.74 -20.86 -7.56
CA LEU A 91 -13.97 -20.22 -6.26
C LEU A 91 -15.37 -19.62 -6.21
N SER A 92 -15.97 -19.66 -5.02
CA SER A 92 -17.31 -19.17 -4.73
C SER A 92 -17.30 -18.39 -3.42
N GLY A 93 -18.25 -17.49 -3.25
CA GLY A 93 -18.40 -16.64 -2.06
C GLY A 93 -17.36 -15.54 -1.97
N SER A 94 -17.09 -15.12 -0.72
CA SER A 94 -16.24 -13.99 -0.43
C SER A 94 -14.76 -14.29 -0.66
N VAL A 95 -14.10 -13.35 -1.34
CA VAL A 95 -12.65 -13.36 -1.58
C VAL A 95 -12.07 -11.99 -1.24
N VAL A 96 -10.78 -11.97 -0.92
CA VAL A 96 -10.03 -10.74 -0.73
C VAL A 96 -8.71 -10.80 -1.49
N ILE A 97 -8.38 -9.70 -2.17
CA ILE A 97 -7.11 -9.48 -2.84
C ILE A 97 -6.31 -8.49 -2.00
N VAL A 98 -5.08 -8.87 -1.66
CA VAL A 98 -4.15 -8.01 -0.91
C VAL A 98 -2.94 -7.71 -1.79
N LYS A 99 -2.72 -6.43 -2.10
CA LYS A 99 -1.56 -5.94 -2.85
C LYS A 99 -0.35 -5.81 -1.92
N GLY A 100 0.82 -6.26 -2.36
CA GLY A 100 2.09 -6.13 -1.64
C GLY A 100 2.47 -4.68 -1.33
N ALA A 101 1.95 -3.73 -2.12
CA ALA A 101 2.04 -2.29 -1.85
C ALA A 101 1.48 -1.88 -0.47
N GLY A 102 0.54 -2.66 0.09
CA GLY A 102 -0.05 -2.41 1.41
C GLY A 102 0.89 -2.65 2.60
N PHE A 103 2.08 -3.19 2.32
CA PHE A 103 3.16 -3.41 3.29
C PHE A 103 4.37 -2.53 3.00
N ASP A 104 4.17 -1.40 2.33
CA ASP A 104 5.22 -0.51 1.81
C ASP A 104 6.19 -1.19 0.82
N GLY A 105 5.86 -2.38 0.31
CA GLY A 105 6.77 -3.20 -0.50
C GLY A 105 7.83 -3.93 0.31
N ALA A 106 7.70 -3.98 1.63
CA ALA A 106 8.49 -4.87 2.47
C ALA A 106 8.07 -6.33 2.24
N HIS A 107 8.98 -7.27 2.46
CA HIS A 107 8.71 -8.72 2.42
C HIS A 107 8.27 -9.23 3.79
N VAL A 108 7.11 -8.76 4.26
CA VAL A 108 6.52 -9.13 5.55
C VAL A 108 6.03 -10.58 5.49
N PRO A 109 6.41 -11.45 6.43
CA PRO A 109 5.85 -12.79 6.53
C PRO A 109 4.34 -12.73 6.80
N LEU A 110 3.56 -13.45 6.01
CA LEU A 110 2.12 -13.57 6.19
C LEU A 110 1.81 -14.90 6.88
N HIS A 111 0.94 -14.85 7.88
CA HIS A 111 0.45 -16.02 8.60
C HIS A 111 -1.08 -16.04 8.54
N PRO A 112 -1.69 -16.33 7.37
CA PRO A 112 -3.14 -16.34 7.22
C PRO A 112 -3.76 -17.35 8.18
N ARG A 113 -4.76 -16.88 8.93
CA ARG A 113 -5.56 -17.68 9.86
C ARG A 113 -7.03 -17.59 9.46
N ALA A 114 -7.84 -18.54 9.92
CA ALA A 114 -9.28 -18.49 9.72
C ALA A 114 -9.84 -17.09 10.09
N PRO A 115 -10.72 -16.52 9.24
CA PRO A 115 -11.42 -17.15 8.12
C PRO A 115 -10.66 -17.16 6.78
N LEU A 116 -9.40 -16.73 6.72
CA LEU A 116 -8.62 -16.66 5.49
C LEU A 116 -8.00 -18.01 5.10
N ALA A 117 -8.05 -18.33 3.81
CA ALA A 117 -7.19 -19.35 3.21
C ALA A 117 -6.52 -18.81 1.94
N HIS A 118 -5.20 -19.02 1.84
CA HIS A 118 -4.41 -18.53 0.70
C HIS A 118 -4.67 -19.38 -0.55
N VAL A 119 -4.96 -18.71 -1.65
CA VAL A 119 -5.20 -19.35 -2.96
C VAL A 119 -3.95 -19.31 -3.82
N GLY A 120 -3.28 -18.16 -3.87
CA GLY A 120 -2.14 -17.96 -4.75
C GLY A 120 -1.63 -16.53 -4.76
N SER A 121 -0.51 -16.34 -5.45
CA SER A 121 0.17 -15.06 -5.56
C SER A 121 0.63 -14.86 -7.00
N TRP A 122 0.42 -13.66 -7.54
CA TRP A 122 0.79 -13.32 -8.91
C TRP A 122 1.36 -11.90 -8.98
N ALA A 123 2.12 -11.63 -10.04
CA ALA A 123 2.65 -10.30 -10.30
C ALA A 123 1.62 -9.45 -11.07
N LEU A 124 1.49 -8.18 -10.68
CA LEU A 124 0.83 -7.15 -11.45
C LEU A 124 1.67 -6.80 -12.68
N THR A 125 0.98 -6.41 -13.75
CA THR A 125 1.63 -5.79 -14.90
C THR A 125 2.03 -4.36 -14.51
N PRO A 126 3.33 -4.02 -14.45
CA PRO A 126 3.75 -2.67 -14.07
C PRO A 126 3.28 -1.67 -15.13
N ALA A 127 2.63 -0.59 -14.68
CA ALA A 127 2.27 0.49 -15.58
C ALA A 127 3.54 1.11 -16.20
N PRO A 128 3.63 1.23 -17.53
CA PRO A 128 4.76 1.91 -18.15
C PRO A 128 4.74 3.38 -17.74
N ILE A 129 5.72 3.79 -16.93
CA ILE A 129 5.89 5.18 -16.51
C ILE A 129 6.59 5.94 -17.64
N THR A 130 5.82 6.49 -18.57
CA THR A 130 6.34 7.47 -19.54
C THR A 130 6.25 8.86 -18.94
N LEU A 131 7.33 9.29 -18.29
CA LEU A 131 7.51 10.69 -17.92
C LEU A 131 7.94 11.49 -19.16
N GLU A 132 7.03 11.68 -20.11
CA GLU A 132 7.24 12.65 -21.18
C GLU A 132 7.19 14.06 -20.56
N PRO A 133 8.26 14.86 -20.68
CA PRO A 133 8.26 16.22 -20.17
C PRO A 133 7.14 17.02 -20.86
N LEU A 134 6.18 17.50 -20.07
CA LEU A 134 5.11 18.38 -20.54
C LEU A 134 5.75 19.65 -21.12
N SER A 135 5.85 19.72 -22.44
CA SER A 135 6.35 20.87 -23.17
C SER A 135 5.15 21.66 -23.68
N ALA A 136 4.77 22.72 -22.97
CA ALA A 136 3.76 23.66 -23.45
C ALA A 136 4.45 24.86 -24.11
N GLU A 137 4.11 25.15 -25.37
CA GLU A 137 4.63 26.31 -26.12
C GLU A 137 4.33 27.65 -25.40
N THR A 138 3.24 27.69 -24.62
CA THR A 138 2.85 28.83 -23.78
C THR A 138 3.74 29.05 -22.56
N ALA A 139 4.62 28.10 -22.20
CA ALA A 139 5.62 28.25 -21.15
C ALA A 139 6.93 28.90 -21.67
N GLN A 140 7.02 29.19 -22.96
CA GLN A 140 8.16 29.90 -23.57
C GLN A 140 8.01 31.41 -23.34
N GLY A 141 8.30 31.86 -22.13
CA GLY A 141 8.44 33.28 -21.83
C GLY A 141 9.68 33.85 -22.54
N SER A 142 9.50 34.84 -23.41
CA SER A 142 10.61 35.61 -23.98
C SER A 142 11.08 36.65 -22.96
N VAL A 143 12.14 36.33 -22.22
CA VAL A 143 12.86 37.30 -21.39
C VAL A 143 14.09 37.76 -22.20
N PRO A 144 14.35 39.07 -22.34
CA PRO A 144 15.56 39.55 -23.01
C PRO A 144 16.81 38.95 -22.34
N PRO A 145 17.86 38.63 -23.12
CA PRO A 145 19.01 37.90 -22.61
C PRO A 145 19.75 38.76 -21.59
N VAL A 146 19.58 38.43 -20.31
CA VAL A 146 20.57 38.80 -19.30
C VAL A 146 21.75 37.85 -19.47
N THR A 147 22.93 38.42 -19.66
CA THR A 147 24.21 37.70 -19.73
C THR A 147 24.27 36.68 -18.58
N PRO A 148 24.52 35.39 -18.85
CA PRO A 148 24.54 34.39 -17.78
C PRO A 148 25.80 34.59 -16.95
N THR A 149 25.67 35.26 -15.81
CA THR A 149 26.55 34.98 -14.67
C THR A 149 26.20 33.58 -14.23
N ALA A 150 27.17 32.66 -14.33
CA ALA A 150 27.03 31.29 -13.87
C ALA A 150 26.38 31.29 -12.48
N PRO A 151 25.27 30.55 -12.26
CA PRO A 151 24.77 30.38 -10.92
C PRO A 151 25.81 29.54 -10.18
N GLU A 152 26.51 30.16 -9.25
CA GLU A 152 27.11 29.41 -8.16
C GLU A 152 25.94 28.68 -7.50
N VAL A 153 25.85 27.37 -7.69
CA VAL A 153 24.93 26.51 -6.92
C VAL A 153 25.45 26.54 -5.49
N THR A 154 25.19 27.65 -4.81
CA THR A 154 25.16 27.66 -3.37
C THR A 154 23.92 26.86 -3.03
N ALA A 155 24.13 25.59 -2.72
CA ALA A 155 23.16 24.80 -1.99
C ALA A 155 22.80 25.62 -0.74
N GLY A 156 21.72 26.40 -0.86
CA GLY A 156 21.17 27.21 0.21
C GLY A 156 20.62 26.26 1.24
N ARG A 157 21.51 25.67 2.05
CA ARG A 157 21.12 24.88 3.22
C ARG A 157 20.37 25.85 4.10
N ASN A 158 19.04 25.74 4.09
CA ASN A 158 18.14 26.70 4.69
C ASN A 158 18.44 26.74 6.20
N ARG A 159 19.26 27.69 6.64
CA ARG A 159 19.80 27.77 8.00
C ARG A 159 18.67 27.76 9.04
N TYR A 160 17.51 28.28 8.65
CA TYR A 160 16.27 28.28 9.41
C TYR A 160 15.72 26.87 9.68
N SER A 161 15.84 25.91 8.75
CA SER A 161 15.41 24.53 9.01
C SER A 161 16.31 23.83 10.03
N LEU A 162 17.61 24.11 10.02
CA LEU A 162 18.54 23.59 11.04
C LEU A 162 18.23 24.16 12.43
N TRP A 163 17.95 25.46 12.54
CA TRP A 163 17.56 26.08 13.81
C TRP A 163 16.20 25.60 14.32
N LEU A 164 15.26 25.30 13.42
CA LEU A 164 13.94 24.79 13.77
C LEU A 164 14.01 23.34 14.28
N VAL A 165 14.80 22.49 13.63
CA VAL A 165 15.08 21.12 14.09
C VAL A 165 15.82 21.12 15.42
N LEU A 166 16.80 22.01 15.59
CA LEU A 166 17.56 22.12 16.84
C LEU A 166 16.67 22.64 17.99
N GLY A 167 15.81 23.62 17.72
CA GLY A 167 14.84 24.13 18.69
C GLY A 167 13.84 23.06 19.13
N ALA A 168 13.30 22.29 18.18
CA ALA A 168 12.38 21.18 18.47
C ALA A 168 13.05 20.08 19.32
N ALA A 169 14.31 19.73 19.01
CA ALA A 169 15.06 18.74 19.78
C ALA A 169 15.34 19.20 21.22
N VAL A 170 15.69 20.47 21.42
CA VAL A 170 15.91 21.02 22.78
C VAL A 170 14.61 21.03 23.59
N LEU A 171 13.48 21.39 22.97
CA LEU A 171 12.17 21.36 23.64
C LEU A 171 11.76 19.94 24.05
N LEU A 172 11.99 18.94 23.19
CA LEU A 172 11.74 17.54 23.50
C LEU A 172 12.59 17.03 24.66
N VAL A 173 13.89 17.35 24.67
CA VAL A 173 14.78 16.96 25.78
C VAL A 173 14.38 17.66 27.08
N LEU A 174 14.05 18.95 27.03
CA LEU A 174 13.61 19.69 28.21
C LEU A 174 12.28 19.13 28.75
N GLY A 175 11.32 18.82 27.87
CA GLY A 175 10.06 18.19 28.22
C GLY A 175 10.25 16.81 28.86
N LEU A 176 11.16 15.98 28.33
CA LEU A 176 11.49 14.67 28.88
C LEU A 176 12.16 14.77 30.26
N ILE A 177 13.04 15.76 30.45
CA ILE A 177 13.68 16.03 31.75
C ILE A 177 12.63 16.51 32.75
N LEU A 178 11.76 17.45 32.39
CA LEU A 178 10.68 17.92 33.26
C LEU A 178 9.73 16.79 33.64
N ALA A 179 9.31 15.98 32.66
CA ALA A 179 8.46 14.81 32.89
C ALA A 179 9.12 13.78 33.83
N ARG A 180 10.43 13.55 33.71
CA ARG A 180 11.17 12.70 34.65
C ARG A 180 11.30 13.31 36.05
N THR A 181 11.45 14.62 36.16
CA THR A 181 11.53 15.29 37.47
C THR A 181 10.19 15.38 38.18
N MET A 182 9.07 15.42 37.44
CA MET A 182 7.72 15.39 38.01
C MET A 182 7.21 13.96 38.27
N GLY A 183 7.62 12.96 37.48
CA GLY A 183 7.22 11.56 37.65
C GLY A 183 8.09 10.73 38.60
N GLY A 184 9.18 11.30 39.14
CA GLY A 184 10.12 10.60 40.04
C GLY A 184 9.93 10.89 41.53
N GLY A 185 8.84 11.55 41.91
CA GLY A 185 8.62 12.02 43.28
C GLY A 185 7.17 11.90 43.75
N ALA A 186 6.60 10.69 43.72
CA ALA A 186 5.59 10.15 44.64
C ALA A 186 5.12 8.78 44.14
#